data_AF-A0A2R4BI68-F1
#
_entry.id   AF-A0A2R4BI68-F1
#
_cell.length_a   1.000
_cell.length_b   1.000
_cell.length_c   1.000
_cell.angle_alpha   90.00
_cell.angle_beta   90.00
_cell.angle_gamma   90.00
#
_symmetry.space_group_name_H-M   'P 1'
#
loop_
_entity.id
_entity.type
_entity.pdbx_description
1 polymer ?
#
loop_
_entity_poly.entity_id
_entity_poly.type
_entity_poly.pdbx_seq_one_letter_code
_entity_poly.pdbx_strand_id
1 'polypeptide(L)'
;MFDILVYLFESYIHADACPESELLARKLSAAGFEQEEISEALEWLAGLRRVAREVHPGCAPSAGSVRIYTEAEQTQLDASCRGFLSLLESAGVLGAAHRELIIERAMALHDFTITLNRLKVIVLMVLWQQEEPIDTLMVDELLTEEDDWDYEPVVH
;
A
#
# COMPACT_ATOMS: atom_id res chain seq x y z
N MET A 1 -11.89 -4.42 0.37
CA MET A 1 -10.51 -4.79 -0.05
C MET A 1 -9.41 -4.25 0.88
N PHE A 2 -9.43 -2.98 1.29
CA PHE A 2 -8.30 -2.38 2.05
C PHE A 2 -8.13 -3.02 3.42
N ASP A 3 -9.23 -3.38 4.08
CA ASP A 3 -9.22 -4.09 5.37
C ASP A 3 -8.55 -5.46 5.23
N ILE A 4 -8.69 -6.12 4.08
CA ILE A 4 -7.95 -7.35 3.77
C ILE A 4 -6.46 -7.05 3.67
N LEU A 5 -6.04 -5.96 3.02
CA LEU A 5 -4.62 -5.60 2.93
C LEU A 5 -4.01 -5.33 4.31
N VAL A 6 -4.73 -4.61 5.18
CA VAL A 6 -4.34 -4.38 6.58
C VAL A 6 -4.26 -5.70 7.34
N TYR A 7 -5.31 -6.52 7.29
CA TYR A 7 -5.34 -7.83 7.94
C TYR A 7 -4.18 -8.72 7.49
N LEU A 8 -3.85 -8.73 6.19
CA LEU A 8 -2.73 -9.48 5.64
C LEU A 8 -1.40 -8.97 6.16
N PHE A 9 -1.23 -7.66 6.22
CA PHE A 9 -0.03 -7.07 6.79
C PHE A 9 0.12 -7.49 8.26
N GLU A 10 -0.89 -7.29 9.10
CA GLU A 10 -0.87 -7.68 10.52
C GLU A 10 -0.60 -9.18 10.71
N SER A 11 -1.23 -10.02 9.89
CA SER A 11 -1.11 -11.48 9.97
C SER A 11 0.25 -12.01 9.55
N TYR A 12 1.00 -11.28 8.70
CA TYR A 12 2.20 -11.81 8.04
C TYR A 12 3.42 -10.89 8.11
N ILE A 13 3.36 -9.74 8.80
CA ILE A 13 4.52 -8.84 8.98
C ILE A 13 5.72 -9.56 9.65
N HIS A 14 5.44 -10.50 10.56
CA HIS A 14 6.46 -11.30 11.25
C HIS A 14 6.61 -12.72 10.70
N ALA A 15 5.91 -13.05 9.61
CA ALA A 15 5.98 -14.39 9.02
C ALA A 15 7.15 -14.46 8.03
N ASP A 16 7.86 -15.59 8.03
CA ASP A 16 8.96 -15.84 7.09
C ASP A 16 8.51 -15.84 5.61
N ALA A 17 7.22 -16.07 5.34
CA ALA A 17 6.63 -15.97 4.01
C ALA A 17 5.10 -15.78 4.05
N CYS A 18 4.60 -14.96 3.11
CA CYS A 18 3.17 -14.88 2.81
C CYS A 18 2.74 -16.11 1.98
N PRO A 19 1.63 -16.81 2.36
CA PRO A 19 1.19 -18.02 1.68
C PRO A 19 0.71 -17.78 0.24
N GLU A 20 0.60 -18.86 -0.53
CA GLU A 20 0.05 -18.82 -1.89
C GLU A 20 -1.41 -18.36 -1.92
N SER A 21 -1.81 -17.75 -3.05
CA SER A 21 -3.10 -17.07 -3.24
C SER A 21 -4.31 -17.93 -2.86
N GLU A 22 -4.31 -19.23 -3.20
CA GLU A 22 -5.43 -20.12 -2.93
C GLU A 22 -5.59 -20.41 -1.42
N LEU A 23 -4.50 -20.55 -0.69
CA LEU A 23 -4.53 -20.72 0.76
C LEU A 23 -4.97 -19.41 1.44
N LEU A 24 -4.53 -18.28 0.90
CA LEU A 24 -4.90 -16.96 1.41
C LEU A 24 -6.39 -16.68 1.25
N ALA A 25 -6.97 -16.96 0.09
CA ALA A 25 -8.40 -16.85 -0.15
C ALA A 25 -9.23 -17.63 0.88
N ARG A 26 -8.86 -18.89 1.13
CA ARG A 26 -9.55 -19.74 2.12
C ARG A 26 -9.46 -19.18 3.55
N LYS A 27 -8.29 -18.67 3.94
CA LYS A 27 -8.11 -18.03 5.25
C LYS A 27 -8.93 -16.75 5.39
N LEU A 28 -8.95 -15.92 4.35
CA LEU A 28 -9.74 -14.69 4.35
C LEU A 28 -11.25 -14.97 4.41
N SER A 29 -11.73 -15.98 3.67
CA SER A 29 -13.12 -16.42 3.78
C SER A 29 -13.44 -16.95 5.17
N ALA A 30 -12.52 -17.68 5.81
CA ALA A 30 -12.70 -18.16 7.18
C ALA A 30 -12.66 -17.03 8.23
N ALA A 31 -11.96 -15.93 7.93
CA ALA A 31 -11.95 -14.71 8.73
C ALA A 31 -13.22 -13.84 8.53
N GLY A 32 -14.10 -14.20 7.59
CA GLY A 32 -15.38 -13.51 7.36
C GLY A 32 -15.37 -12.45 6.28
N PHE A 33 -14.30 -12.33 5.48
CA PHE A 33 -14.27 -11.40 4.35
C PHE A 33 -15.12 -11.89 3.17
N GLU A 34 -15.74 -10.93 2.46
CA GLU A 34 -16.57 -11.19 1.30
C GLU A 34 -15.72 -11.63 0.09
N GLN A 35 -16.27 -12.54 -0.73
CA GLN A 35 -15.52 -13.13 -1.85
C GLN A 35 -15.11 -12.13 -2.92
N GLU A 36 -15.92 -11.11 -3.14
CA GLU A 36 -15.62 -10.01 -4.06
C GLU A 36 -14.40 -9.22 -3.58
N GLU A 37 -14.40 -8.80 -2.32
CA GLU A 37 -13.28 -8.06 -1.71
C GLU A 37 -11.99 -8.89 -1.66
N ILE A 38 -12.10 -10.19 -1.39
CA ILE A 38 -10.97 -11.11 -1.44
C ILE A 38 -10.38 -11.15 -2.85
N SER A 39 -11.23 -11.29 -3.86
CA SER A 39 -10.80 -11.39 -5.25
C SER A 39 -10.08 -10.10 -5.69
N GLU A 40 -10.66 -8.94 -5.37
CA GLU A 40 -10.05 -7.63 -5.64
C GLU A 40 -8.68 -7.49 -4.94
N ALA A 41 -8.59 -7.82 -3.65
CA ALA A 41 -7.36 -7.68 -2.89
C ALA A 41 -6.24 -8.57 -3.44
N LEU A 42 -6.57 -9.82 -3.80
CA LEU A 42 -5.62 -10.76 -4.39
C LEU A 42 -5.17 -10.32 -5.79
N GLU A 43 -6.08 -9.80 -6.61
CA GLU A 43 -5.74 -9.23 -7.92
C GLU A 43 -4.81 -8.03 -7.79
N TRP A 44 -5.12 -7.11 -6.87
CA TRP A 44 -4.29 -5.96 -6.59
C TRP A 44 -2.88 -6.36 -6.12
N LEU A 45 -2.77 -7.34 -5.21
CA LEU A 45 -1.49 -7.88 -4.75
C LEU A 45 -0.70 -8.58 -5.86
N ALA A 46 -1.38 -9.29 -6.76
CA ALA A 46 -0.74 -9.88 -7.93
C ALA A 46 -0.19 -8.78 -8.86
N GLY A 47 -0.95 -7.71 -9.07
CA GLY A 47 -0.52 -6.53 -9.80
C GLY A 47 0.71 -5.86 -9.18
N LEU A 48 0.70 -5.63 -7.87
CA LEU A 48 1.86 -5.12 -7.12
C LEU A 48 3.09 -6.00 -7.31
N ARG A 49 2.97 -7.32 -7.12
CA ARG A 49 4.08 -8.27 -7.31
C ARG A 49 4.63 -8.27 -8.74
N ARG A 50 3.76 -8.11 -9.75
CA ARG A 50 4.18 -8.01 -11.15
C ARG A 50 4.98 -6.74 -11.39
N VAL A 51 4.43 -5.58 -11.03
CA VAL A 51 5.08 -4.30 -11.32
C VAL A 51 6.34 -4.11 -10.49
N ALA A 52 6.38 -4.57 -9.24
CA ALA A 52 7.60 -4.56 -8.44
C ALA A 52 8.76 -5.34 -9.09
N ARG A 53 8.48 -6.39 -9.86
CA ARG A 53 9.51 -7.15 -10.61
C ARG A 53 9.95 -6.47 -11.90
N GLU A 54 9.03 -5.73 -12.53
CA GLU A 54 9.24 -5.06 -13.83
C GLU A 54 9.84 -3.66 -13.69
N VAL A 55 9.59 -2.99 -12.55
CA VAL A 55 10.15 -1.68 -12.24
C VAL A 55 11.63 -1.85 -11.94
N HIS A 56 12.44 -1.59 -12.95
CA HIS A 56 13.86 -1.35 -12.77
C HIS A 56 14.06 0.15 -12.57
N PRO A 57 14.58 0.59 -11.40
CA PRO A 57 14.92 1.98 -11.24
C PRO A 57 15.93 2.35 -12.33
N GLY A 58 15.55 3.32 -13.18
CA GLY A 58 16.47 3.94 -14.11
C GLY A 58 17.51 4.78 -13.36
N CYS A 59 18.00 5.85 -13.98
CA CYS A 59 18.82 6.81 -13.24
C CYS A 59 17.98 7.44 -12.11
N ALA A 60 18.49 7.34 -10.87
CA ALA A 60 17.90 8.04 -9.75
C ALA A 60 17.87 9.55 -10.03
N PRO A 61 16.77 10.25 -9.67
CA PRO A 61 16.70 11.70 -9.84
C PRO A 61 17.77 12.41 -9.00
N SER A 62 18.16 13.61 -9.44
CA SER A 62 19.08 14.45 -8.67
C SER A 62 18.40 15.01 -7.41
N ALA A 63 19.18 15.39 -6.40
CA ALA A 63 18.67 15.87 -5.10
C ALA A 63 17.77 17.13 -5.16
N GLY A 64 17.70 17.83 -6.31
CA GLY A 64 16.82 18.99 -6.53
C GLY A 64 15.70 18.73 -7.53
N SER A 65 15.52 17.50 -8.00
CA SER A 65 14.47 17.14 -8.94
C SER A 65 13.10 17.18 -8.25
N VAL A 66 12.10 17.67 -8.98
CA VAL A 66 10.71 17.72 -8.50
C VAL A 66 9.86 16.84 -9.41
N ARG A 67 9.02 15.98 -8.82
CA ARG A 67 8.04 15.19 -9.55
C ARG A 67 6.83 16.06 -9.90
N ILE A 68 6.45 16.10 -11.17
CA ILE A 68 5.26 16.80 -11.65
C ILE A 68 4.12 15.78 -11.80
N TYR A 69 2.99 16.00 -11.14
CA TYR A 69 1.82 15.11 -11.21
C TYR A 69 0.92 15.48 -12.40
N THR A 70 0.50 14.48 -13.18
CA THR A 70 -0.47 14.61 -14.27
C THR A 70 -1.87 14.95 -13.74
N GLU A 71 -2.77 15.46 -14.59
CA GLU A 71 -4.15 15.75 -14.17
C GLU A 71 -4.89 14.52 -13.64
N ALA A 72 -4.65 13.35 -14.25
CA ALA A 72 -5.21 12.08 -13.79
C ALA A 72 -4.70 11.70 -12.39
N GLU A 73 -3.37 11.80 -12.17
CA GLU A 73 -2.77 11.58 -10.86
C GLU A 73 -3.32 12.57 -9.82
N GLN A 74 -3.50 13.85 -10.17
CA GLN A 74 -4.04 14.85 -9.25
C GLN A 74 -5.53 14.64 -8.90
N THR A 75 -6.27 14.01 -9.81
CA THR A 75 -7.68 13.65 -9.59
C THR A 75 -7.79 12.45 -8.66
N GLN A 76 -6.93 11.44 -8.84
CA GLN A 76 -6.92 10.23 -8.03
C GLN A 76 -6.24 10.45 -6.67
N LEU A 77 -5.16 11.23 -6.63
CA LEU A 77 -4.35 11.55 -5.46
C LEU A 77 -4.47 13.05 -5.17
N ASP A 78 -5.30 13.37 -4.20
CA ASP A 78 -5.53 14.74 -3.78
C ASP A 78 -4.25 15.42 -3.20
N ALA A 79 -4.39 16.66 -2.75
CA ALA A 79 -3.25 17.40 -2.18
C ALA A 79 -2.69 16.73 -0.92
N SER A 80 -3.53 16.14 -0.07
CA SER A 80 -3.12 15.46 1.16
C SER A 80 -2.32 14.20 0.86
N CYS A 81 -2.79 13.39 -0.09
CA CYS A 81 -2.10 12.21 -0.60
C CYS A 81 -0.70 12.53 -1.13
N ARG A 82 -0.61 13.56 -2.00
CA ARG A 82 0.66 13.98 -2.58
C ARG A 82 1.61 14.59 -1.54
N GLY A 83 1.08 15.38 -0.61
CA GLY A 83 1.84 15.94 0.50
C GLY A 83 2.45 14.85 1.39
N PHE A 84 1.68 13.80 1.66
CA PHE A 84 2.13 12.65 2.43
C PHE A 84 3.26 11.88 1.72
N LEU A 85 3.14 11.60 0.42
CA LEU A 85 4.24 10.98 -0.34
C LEU A 85 5.51 11.83 -0.34
N SER A 86 5.35 13.16 -0.47
CA SER A 86 6.48 14.09 -0.42
C SER A 86 7.13 14.12 0.96
N LEU A 87 6.34 14.03 2.03
CA LEU A 87 6.84 13.94 3.40
C LEU A 87 7.69 12.69 3.58
N LEU A 88 7.18 11.51 3.20
CA LEU A 88 7.90 10.25 3.32
C LEU A 88 9.20 10.22 2.50
N GLU A 89 9.19 10.80 1.29
CA GLU A 89 10.40 10.95 0.47
C GLU A 89 11.41 11.89 1.14
N SER A 90 10.96 13.02 1.71
CA SER A 90 11.84 13.96 2.40
C SER A 90 12.44 13.40 3.70
N ALA A 91 11.71 12.51 4.37
CA ALA A 91 12.17 11.80 5.55
C ALA A 91 13.12 10.63 5.21
N GLY A 92 13.29 10.29 3.93
CA GLY A 92 14.10 9.16 3.48
C GLY A 92 13.44 7.79 3.65
N VAL A 93 12.15 7.75 4.02
CA VAL A 93 11.36 6.51 4.12
C VAL A 93 11.10 5.92 2.73
N LEU A 94 10.84 6.78 1.74
CA LEU A 94 10.62 6.38 0.35
C LEU A 94 11.73 6.91 -0.55
N GLY A 95 12.25 6.04 -1.42
CA GLY A 95 12.99 6.47 -2.61
C GLY A 95 12.04 6.78 -3.77
N ALA A 96 12.55 7.45 -4.80
CA ALA A 96 11.78 7.79 -5.99
C ALA A 96 11.12 6.56 -6.65
N ALA A 97 11.79 5.40 -6.67
CA ALA A 97 11.25 4.17 -7.22
C ALA A 97 10.02 3.67 -6.43
N HIS A 98 10.08 3.71 -5.10
CA HIS A 98 8.94 3.36 -4.24
C HIS A 98 7.78 4.33 -4.45
N ARG A 99 8.05 5.63 -4.55
CA ARG A 99 7.03 6.65 -4.86
C ARG A 99 6.31 6.34 -6.17
N GLU A 100 7.03 6.03 -7.25
CA GLU A 100 6.40 5.70 -8.53
C GLU A 100 5.58 4.40 -8.44
N LEU A 101 6.07 3.38 -7.72
CA LEU A 101 5.32 2.14 -7.51
C LEU A 101 4.01 2.38 -6.74
N ILE A 102 4.04 3.21 -5.70
CA ILE A 102 2.86 3.60 -4.93
C ILE A 102 1.83 4.32 -5.82
N ILE A 103 2.28 5.31 -6.61
CA ILE A 103 1.41 6.03 -7.54
C ILE A 103 0.81 5.07 -8.57
N GLU A 104 1.62 4.22 -9.18
CA GLU A 104 1.23 3.21 -10.17
C GLU A 104 0.23 2.19 -9.59
N ARG A 105 0.20 1.96 -8.27
CA ARG A 105 -0.83 1.14 -7.59
C ARG A 105 -2.08 1.89 -7.20
N ALA A 106 -1.97 3.15 -6.79
CA ALA A 106 -3.15 3.98 -6.56
C ALA A 106 -3.92 4.24 -7.87
N MET A 107 -3.21 4.41 -8.98
CA MET A 107 -3.81 4.61 -10.31
C MET A 107 -4.49 3.37 -10.88
N ALA A 108 -4.09 2.17 -10.45
CA ALA A 108 -4.75 0.92 -10.87
C ALA A 108 -6.15 0.76 -10.26
N LEU A 109 -6.43 1.46 -9.15
CA LEU A 109 -7.67 1.39 -8.38
C LEU A 109 -8.70 2.43 -8.88
N HIS A 110 -8.99 2.43 -10.18
CA HIS A 110 -9.86 3.41 -10.83
C HIS A 110 -11.31 3.44 -10.28
N ASP A 111 -11.79 2.33 -9.73
CA ASP A 111 -13.12 2.25 -9.12
C ASP A 111 -13.15 2.71 -7.65
N PHE A 112 -11.99 3.09 -7.09
CA PHE A 112 -11.87 3.54 -5.70
C PHE A 112 -11.45 5.01 -5.64
N THR A 113 -12.11 5.77 -4.77
CA THR A 113 -11.58 7.04 -4.28
C THR A 113 -10.40 6.75 -3.35
N ILE A 114 -9.22 7.29 -3.65
CA ILE A 114 -8.04 7.14 -2.81
C ILE A 114 -8.01 8.26 -1.78
N THR A 115 -8.47 7.95 -0.57
CA THR A 115 -8.27 8.80 0.60
C THR A 115 -6.84 8.67 1.11
N LEU A 116 -6.41 9.60 1.95
CA LEU A 116 -5.09 9.53 2.60
C LEU A 116 -4.88 8.19 3.34
N ASN A 117 -5.91 7.72 4.05
CA ASN A 117 -5.90 6.44 4.75
C ASN A 117 -5.72 5.24 3.80
N ARG A 118 -6.42 5.22 2.67
CA ARG A 118 -6.23 4.19 1.64
C ARG A 118 -4.83 4.26 1.04
N LEU A 119 -4.28 5.46 0.84
CA LEU A 119 -2.90 5.62 0.37
C LEU A 119 -1.88 5.11 1.39
N LYS A 120 -2.08 5.35 2.69
CA LYS A 120 -1.23 4.81 3.76
C LYS A 120 -1.17 3.29 3.71
N VAL A 121 -2.31 2.62 3.49
CA VAL A 121 -2.36 1.16 3.26
C VAL A 121 -1.57 0.76 2.02
N ILE A 122 -1.71 1.48 0.90
CA ILE A 122 -0.92 1.20 -0.33
C ILE A 122 0.59 1.33 -0.05
N VAL A 123 1.01 2.40 0.64
CA VAL A 123 2.41 2.63 1.03
C VAL A 123 2.92 1.46 1.87
N LEU A 124 2.14 1.06 2.89
CA LEU A 124 2.46 -0.07 3.76
C LEU A 124 2.69 -1.36 2.97
N MET A 125 1.76 -1.68 2.07
CA MET A 125 1.86 -2.90 1.25
C MET A 125 3.04 -2.85 0.28
N VAL A 126 3.37 -1.68 -0.28
CA VAL A 126 4.54 -1.51 -1.15
C VAL A 126 5.83 -1.73 -0.37
N LEU A 127 5.98 -1.11 0.81
CA LEU A 127 7.15 -1.29 1.67
C LEU A 127 7.29 -2.76 2.10
N TRP A 128 6.18 -3.38 2.48
CA TRP A 128 6.17 -4.78 2.93
C TRP A 128 6.61 -5.72 1.81
N GLN A 129 6.15 -5.47 0.58
CA GLN A 129 6.48 -6.30 -0.58
C GLN A 129 7.93 -6.17 -1.06
N GLN A 130 8.66 -5.10 -0.67
CA GLN A 130 10.06 -4.90 -1.00
C GLN A 130 11.03 -5.39 0.08
N GLU A 131 10.53 -6.06 1.13
CA GLU A 131 11.34 -6.52 2.27
C GLU A 131 12.12 -5.37 2.96
N GLU A 132 11.65 -4.14 2.81
CA GLU A 132 12.21 -3.00 3.54
C GLU A 132 11.92 -3.18 5.04
N PRO A 133 12.87 -2.89 5.94
CA PRO A 133 12.63 -3.00 7.37
C PRO A 133 11.58 -1.96 7.78
N ILE A 134 10.37 -2.42 8.02
CA ILE A 134 9.30 -1.60 8.58
C ILE A 134 9.36 -1.73 10.10
N ASP A 135 9.83 -0.68 10.77
CA ASP A 135 9.76 -0.62 12.23
C ASP A 135 8.30 -0.54 12.67
N THR A 136 7.94 -1.29 13.70
CA THR A 136 6.68 -1.17 14.44
C THR A 136 6.27 0.27 14.75
N LEU A 137 7.21 1.18 15.01
CA LEU A 137 6.89 2.60 15.23
C LEU A 137 6.41 3.30 13.95
N MET A 138 6.99 2.95 12.80
CA MET A 138 6.53 3.46 11.51
C MET A 138 5.17 2.86 11.12
N VAL A 139 4.95 1.57 11.44
CA VAL A 139 3.63 0.95 11.30
C VAL A 139 2.60 1.71 12.11
N ASP A 140 2.91 1.97 13.39
CA ASP A 140 2.01 2.69 14.29
C ASP A 140 1.70 4.10 13.76
N GLU A 141 2.69 4.83 13.24
CA GLU A 141 2.49 6.16 12.61
C GLU A 141 1.68 6.10 11.29
N LEU A 142 1.89 5.06 10.49
CA LEU A 142 1.14 4.84 9.24
C LEU A 142 -0.31 4.42 9.51
N LEU A 143 -0.53 3.64 10.57
CA LEU A 143 -1.84 3.11 10.95
C LEU A 143 -2.52 3.95 12.05
N THR A 144 -1.88 5.02 12.56
CA THR A 144 -2.49 5.84 13.61
C THR A 144 -3.77 6.48 13.08
N GLU A 145 -4.83 6.25 13.85
CA GLU A 145 -6.18 6.75 13.66
C GLU A 145 -6.25 8.27 13.88
N GLU A 146 -5.64 9.06 12.99
CA GLU A 146 -6.11 10.43 12.80
C GLU A 146 -7.06 10.42 11.59
N ASP A 147 -8.35 10.26 11.92
CA ASP A 147 -9.59 10.26 11.11
C ASP A 147 -10.15 8.88 10.66
N ASP A 148 -11.25 8.49 11.33
CA ASP A 148 -12.31 7.51 10.98
C ASP A 148 -11.87 6.16 10.40
N TRP A 149 -11.41 5.25 11.25
CA TRP A 149 -11.48 3.82 11.00
C TRP A 149 -12.49 3.18 11.97
N ASP A 150 -13.68 2.79 11.50
CA ASP A 150 -14.59 1.90 12.24
C ASP A 150 -14.07 0.44 12.21
N TYR A 151 -12.77 0.21 12.43
CA TYR A 151 -12.17 -1.13 12.49
C TYR A 151 -11.84 -1.48 13.93
N GLU A 152 -12.69 -2.28 14.57
CA GLU A 152 -12.36 -2.94 15.84
C GLU A 152 -11.71 -4.31 15.55
N PRO A 153 -10.41 -4.51 15.82
CA PRO A 153 -9.79 -5.82 15.64
C PRO A 153 -10.38 -6.83 16.62
N VAL A 154 -10.99 -7.91 16.11
CA VAL A 154 -11.42 -9.05 16.94
C VAL A 154 -10.18 -9.86 17.31
N VAL A 155 -9.69 -9.64 18.53
CA VAL A 155 -8.64 -10.45 19.13
C VAL A 155 -9.22 -11.82 19.48
N HIS A 156 -8.75 -12.88 18.81
CA HIS A 156 -9.03 -14.27 19.17
C HIS A 156 -7.89 -14.88 19.99
#